data_AF-A0A2P5EZP2-F1
#
_entry.id   AF-A0A2P5EZP2-F1
#
_cell.length_a   1.000
_cell.length_b   1.000
_cell.length_c   1.000
_cell.angle_alpha   90.00
_cell.angle_beta   90.00
_cell.angle_gamma   90.00
#
_symmetry.space_group_name_H-M   'P 1'
#
loop_
_entity.id
_entity.type
_entity.pdbx_description
1 polymer ?
#
loop_
_entity_poly.entity_id
_entity_poly.type
_entity_poly.pdbx_seq_one_letter_code
_entity_poly.pdbx_strand_id
1 'polypeptide(L)'
;MGIFSVSKLLAFFIMALFRGPELMFCTVTYDRKALLIDGQRRILISGSIHYPRSTPDMWEDLIEKAKDGGLDVIDTYVFWNVHEPSPGNYNFDGRYDLVRFIKTVQKVGLYVHLRIGPYVCAEWNFGGFPVWLKYVPGISFRTDNGPFEPAMQGFTQKIVQMMKDEKLFQTQGGPIILSQIENEYGGESRRLGASGQNYVNWAAKMAVGLDTGVPWVMCKEEDAPDPVINACNGFYCDAFTLQA
;
A
#
# COMPACT_ATOMS: atom_id res chain seq x y z
N MET A 1 -7.76 -41.18 45.52
CA MET A 1 -6.36 -40.84 45.15
C MET A 1 -6.12 -41.37 43.74
N GLY A 2 -6.25 -40.51 42.73
CA GLY A 2 -6.16 -40.90 41.33
C GLY A 2 -4.70 -41.00 40.89
N ILE A 3 -4.30 -42.17 40.40
CA ILE A 3 -2.97 -42.44 39.86
C ILE A 3 -2.89 -41.77 38.48
N PHE A 4 -2.20 -40.63 38.38
CA PHE A 4 -1.87 -40.05 37.09
C PHE A 4 -0.82 -40.94 36.40
N SER A 5 -1.21 -41.56 35.29
CA SER A 5 -0.33 -42.43 34.50
C SER A 5 0.82 -41.62 33.90
N VAL A 6 2.06 -42.00 34.26
CA VAL A 6 3.32 -41.42 33.79
C VAL A 6 3.39 -41.35 32.24
N SER A 7 2.70 -42.29 31.57
CA SER A 7 2.58 -42.32 30.11
C SER A 7 1.89 -41.07 29.51
N LYS A 8 0.91 -40.48 30.20
CA LYS A 8 0.21 -39.27 29.71
C LYS A 8 1.05 -38.01 29.85
N LEU A 9 1.87 -37.90 30.89
CA LEU A 9 2.83 -36.81 31.07
C LEU A 9 3.96 -36.87 30.03
N LEU A 10 4.45 -38.08 29.74
CA LEU A 10 5.50 -38.27 28.73
C LEU A 10 4.99 -37.92 27.32
N ALA A 11 3.76 -38.29 26.97
CA ALA A 11 3.15 -37.93 25.69
C ALA A 11 2.96 -36.41 25.53
N PHE A 12 2.59 -35.70 26.60
CA PHE A 12 2.49 -34.23 26.59
C PHE A 12 3.86 -33.55 26.45
N PHE A 13 4.89 -34.08 27.12
CA PHE A 13 6.25 -33.56 27.03
C PHE A 13 6.86 -33.78 25.63
N ILE A 14 6.56 -34.93 25.01
CA ILE A 14 7.01 -35.24 23.64
C ILE A 14 6.29 -34.37 22.61
N MET A 15 4.99 -34.08 22.74
CA MET A 15 4.29 -33.14 21.86
C MET A 15 4.81 -31.70 21.99
N ALA A 16 5.27 -31.28 23.18
CA ALA A 16 5.88 -29.97 23.38
C ALA A 16 7.30 -29.87 22.75
N LEU A 17 8.03 -30.98 22.66
CA LEU A 17 9.38 -31.05 22.08
C LEU A 17 9.40 -31.05 20.54
N PHE A 18 8.27 -31.32 19.87
CA PHE A 18 8.15 -31.33 18.40
C PHE A 18 7.63 -30.02 17.80
N ARG A 19 7.41 -28.96 18.58
CA ARG A 19 7.27 -27.60 18.03
C ARG A 19 8.66 -27.03 17.75
N GLY A 20 9.24 -27.44 16.62
CA GLY A 20 10.35 -26.69 16.03
C GLY A 20 9.91 -25.25 15.77
N PRO A 21 10.84 -24.28 15.69
CA PRO A 21 10.47 -22.92 15.32
C PRO A 21 9.80 -22.97 13.95
N GLU A 22 8.50 -22.62 13.88
CA GLU A 22 7.90 -22.28 12.61
C GLU A 22 8.71 -21.11 12.05
N LEU A 23 9.43 -21.34 10.96
CA LEU A 23 10.04 -20.28 10.18
C LEU A 23 8.90 -19.39 9.69
N MET A 24 8.63 -18.30 10.42
CA MET A 24 7.73 -17.25 9.95
C MET A 24 8.43 -16.53 8.81
N PHE A 25 8.12 -16.95 7.58
CA PHE A 25 8.47 -16.21 6.38
C PHE A 25 7.53 -15.03 6.24
N CYS A 26 7.97 -13.83 6.62
CA CYS A 26 7.26 -12.58 6.32
C CYS A 26 7.38 -12.30 4.83
N THR A 27 6.44 -12.80 4.02
CA THR A 27 6.47 -12.61 2.56
C THR A 27 5.09 -12.27 2.02
N VAL A 28 5.06 -11.37 1.03
CA VAL A 28 3.86 -11.11 0.24
C VAL A 28 4.18 -11.35 -1.23
N THR A 29 3.52 -12.32 -1.82
CA THR A 29 3.61 -12.64 -3.25
C THR A 29 2.21 -12.80 -3.82
N TYR A 30 2.10 -13.16 -5.09
CA TYR A 30 0.82 -13.44 -5.73
C TYR A 30 0.96 -14.52 -6.79
N ASP A 31 -0.15 -15.18 -7.07
CA ASP A 31 -0.29 -16.04 -8.22
C ASP A 31 -1.58 -15.70 -8.98
N ARG A 32 -1.92 -16.51 -9.97
CA ARG A 32 -3.11 -16.30 -10.83
C ARG A 32 -4.44 -16.31 -10.07
N LYS A 33 -4.47 -16.68 -8.78
CA LYS A 33 -5.70 -16.79 -7.99
C LYS A 33 -5.80 -15.75 -6.88
N ALA A 34 -4.71 -15.45 -6.19
CA ALA A 34 -4.75 -14.62 -4.99
C ALA A 34 -3.38 -14.03 -4.64
N LEU A 35 -3.41 -13.05 -3.73
CA LEU A 35 -2.24 -12.71 -2.93
C LEU A 35 -1.95 -13.85 -1.96
N LEU A 36 -0.66 -14.13 -1.78
CA LEU A 36 -0.14 -15.03 -0.76
C LEU A 36 0.53 -14.18 0.31
N ILE A 37 0.02 -14.26 1.54
CA ILE A 37 0.64 -13.65 2.71
C ILE A 37 1.18 -14.79 3.56
N ASP A 38 2.48 -14.80 3.81
CA ASP A 38 3.21 -15.85 4.52
C ASP A 38 2.96 -17.25 3.91
N GLY A 39 2.93 -17.29 2.57
CA GLY A 39 2.69 -18.51 1.79
C GLY A 39 1.23 -18.97 1.74
N GLN A 40 0.30 -18.27 2.39
CA GLN A 40 -1.13 -18.63 2.38
C GLN A 40 -1.91 -17.73 1.45
N ARG A 41 -2.66 -18.33 0.51
CA ARG A 41 -3.61 -17.58 -0.34
C ARG A 41 -4.70 -16.94 0.53
N ARG A 42 -4.98 -15.66 0.30
CA ARG A 42 -6.00 -14.89 1.02
C ARG A 42 -7.01 -14.30 0.05
N ILE A 43 -8.30 -14.42 0.39
CA ILE A 43 -9.34 -13.54 -0.14
C ILE A 43 -9.44 -12.40 0.85
N LEU A 44 -9.11 -11.19 0.42
CA LEU A 44 -8.99 -10.03 1.29
C LEU A 44 -10.19 -9.11 1.11
N ILE A 45 -10.82 -8.72 2.21
CA ILE A 45 -11.86 -7.71 2.24
C ILE A 45 -11.23 -6.40 2.69
N SER A 46 -11.24 -5.38 1.82
CA SER A 46 -10.61 -4.08 2.07
C SER A 46 -11.65 -2.96 2.16
N GLY A 47 -11.35 -1.92 2.92
CA GLY A 47 -12.15 -0.69 2.96
C GLY A 47 -11.29 0.55 3.21
N SER A 48 -11.70 1.68 2.63
CA SER A 48 -10.89 2.89 2.62
C SER A 48 -11.11 3.75 3.85
N ILE A 49 -10.03 4.11 4.54
CA ILE A 49 -10.04 5.12 5.62
C ILE A 49 -8.89 6.09 5.35
N HIS A 50 -9.22 7.29 4.88
CA HIS A 50 -8.21 8.33 4.63
C HIS A 50 -7.88 9.07 5.91
N TYR A 51 -6.66 8.87 6.43
CA TYR A 51 -6.20 9.44 7.71
C TYR A 51 -6.48 10.95 7.88
N PRO A 52 -6.32 11.83 6.87
CA PRO A 52 -6.55 13.27 7.07
C PRO A 52 -8.03 13.67 7.09
N ARG A 53 -8.95 12.74 6.77
CA ARG A 53 -10.40 12.97 6.80
C ARG A 53 -11.02 12.70 8.17
N SER A 54 -10.21 12.30 9.14
CA SER A 54 -10.59 12.12 10.55
C SER A 54 -9.46 12.64 11.45
N THR A 55 -9.67 12.63 12.77
CA THR A 55 -8.63 13.05 13.73
C THR A 55 -7.88 11.84 14.29
N PRO A 56 -6.65 12.01 14.80
CA PRO A 56 -5.89 10.92 15.42
C PRO A 56 -6.64 10.17 16.52
N ASP A 57 -7.48 10.87 17.29
CA ASP A 57 -8.26 10.28 18.37
C ASP A 57 -9.44 9.42 17.86
N MET A 58 -9.86 9.61 16.60
CA MET A 58 -10.89 8.80 15.96
C MET A 58 -10.34 7.54 15.30
N TRP A 59 -9.06 7.51 14.93
CA TRP A 59 -8.52 6.46 14.05
C TRP A 59 -8.69 5.06 14.63
N GLU A 60 -8.36 4.85 15.91
CA GLU A 60 -8.47 3.53 16.53
C GLU A 60 -9.91 3.02 16.52
N ASP A 61 -10.88 3.83 16.95
CA ASP A 61 -12.31 3.50 16.93
C ASP A 61 -12.84 3.20 15.51
N LEU A 62 -12.42 3.98 14.50
CA LEU A 62 -12.81 3.73 13.12
C LEU A 62 -12.23 2.41 12.58
N ILE A 63 -10.98 2.10 12.91
CA ILE A 63 -10.29 0.88 12.48
C ILE A 63 -10.85 -0.34 13.21
N GLU A 64 -11.19 -0.23 14.50
CA GLU A 64 -11.88 -1.28 15.26
C GLU A 64 -13.25 -1.59 14.66
N LYS A 65 -14.05 -0.58 14.35
CA LYS A 65 -15.34 -0.76 13.66
C LYS A 65 -15.18 -1.43 12.29
N ALA A 66 -14.12 -1.08 11.55
CA ALA A 66 -13.79 -1.74 10.29
C ALA A 66 -13.46 -3.22 10.49
N LYS A 67 -12.67 -3.56 11.52
CA LYS A 67 -12.36 -4.95 11.88
C LYS A 67 -13.59 -5.73 12.30
N ASP A 68 -14.44 -5.14 13.16
CA ASP A 68 -15.71 -5.75 13.59
C ASP A 68 -16.70 -5.91 12.42
N GLY A 69 -16.59 -5.04 11.41
CA GLY A 69 -17.28 -5.15 10.12
C GLY A 69 -16.73 -6.23 9.19
N GLY A 70 -15.64 -6.92 9.57
CA GLY A 70 -15.06 -8.03 8.82
C GLY A 70 -14.01 -7.63 7.78
N LEU A 71 -13.44 -6.42 7.85
CA LEU A 71 -12.33 -6.06 6.98
C LEU A 71 -11.04 -6.77 7.41
N ASP A 72 -10.23 -7.18 6.43
CA ASP A 72 -8.86 -7.66 6.61
C ASP A 72 -7.83 -6.55 6.38
N VAL A 73 -8.17 -5.55 5.55
CA VAL A 73 -7.26 -4.53 5.03
C VAL A 73 -7.90 -3.15 5.13
N ILE A 74 -7.12 -2.17 5.57
CA ILE A 74 -7.43 -0.75 5.38
C ILE A 74 -6.66 -0.24 4.16
N ASP A 75 -7.34 0.39 3.21
CA ASP A 75 -6.66 1.13 2.15
C ASP A 75 -6.71 2.64 2.39
N THR A 76 -5.61 3.32 2.05
CA THR A 76 -5.55 4.78 2.10
C THR A 76 -4.63 5.33 1.04
N TYR A 77 -5.02 6.47 0.47
CA TYR A 77 -4.10 7.30 -0.31
C TYR A 77 -3.07 8.00 0.57
N VAL A 78 -1.96 8.44 -0.03
CA VAL A 78 -1.01 9.40 0.58
C VAL A 78 -1.18 10.78 -0.08
N PHE A 79 -1.39 11.81 0.73
CA PHE A 79 -1.79 13.14 0.24
C PHE A 79 -0.59 14.10 0.16
N TRP A 80 0.14 14.11 -0.97
CA TRP A 80 1.39 14.86 -1.12
C TRP A 80 1.26 16.35 -0.76
N ASN A 81 0.23 17.05 -1.24
CA ASN A 81 0.05 18.49 -1.03
C ASN A 81 0.03 18.94 0.43
N VAL A 82 -0.50 18.13 1.35
CA VAL A 82 -0.51 18.44 2.79
C VAL A 82 0.78 17.99 3.47
N HIS A 83 1.45 16.97 2.92
CA HIS A 83 2.73 16.51 3.41
C HIS A 83 3.89 17.39 2.98
N GLU A 84 3.78 18.12 1.87
CA GLU A 84 4.80 19.05 1.39
C GLU A 84 4.17 20.38 0.97
N PRO A 85 3.69 21.20 1.94
CA PRO A 85 3.02 22.48 1.65
C PRO A 85 3.90 23.48 0.90
N SER A 86 5.23 23.37 1.02
CA SER A 86 6.21 24.11 0.21
C SER A 86 7.44 23.21 -0.07
N PRO A 87 8.21 23.46 -1.13
CA PRO A 87 9.30 22.56 -1.54
C PRO A 87 10.26 22.24 -0.40
N GLY A 88 10.46 20.96 -0.11
CA GLY A 88 11.37 20.45 0.91
C GLY A 88 10.87 20.56 2.37
N ASN A 89 9.76 21.25 2.62
CA ASN A 89 9.20 21.42 3.96
C ASN A 89 8.08 20.42 4.19
N TYR A 90 8.37 19.37 4.98
CA TYR A 90 7.45 18.27 5.19
C TYR A 90 6.62 18.39 6.47
N ASN A 91 5.36 17.94 6.41
CA ASN A 91 4.44 17.87 7.54
C ASN A 91 3.86 16.46 7.69
N PHE A 92 4.16 15.81 8.81
CA PHE A 92 3.59 14.52 9.22
C PHE A 92 3.03 14.60 10.65
N ASP A 93 2.57 15.78 11.07
CA ASP A 93 2.03 15.99 12.40
C ASP A 93 0.50 15.86 12.44
N GLY A 94 -0.03 15.58 13.64
CA GLY A 94 -1.46 15.55 13.90
C GLY A 94 -2.21 14.58 12.97
N ARG A 95 -3.25 15.06 12.29
CA ARG A 95 -4.03 14.23 11.35
C ARG A 95 -3.27 13.85 10.07
N TYR A 96 -2.06 14.37 9.87
CA TYR A 96 -1.17 14.01 8.77
C TYR A 96 -0.08 13.03 9.21
N ASP A 97 -0.14 12.51 10.44
CA ASP A 97 0.78 11.49 10.91
C ASP A 97 0.45 10.12 10.29
N LEU A 98 0.96 9.91 9.07
CA LEU A 98 0.79 8.69 8.30
C LEU A 98 1.37 7.46 9.01
N VAL A 99 2.55 7.61 9.64
CA VAL A 99 3.22 6.52 10.35
C VAL A 99 2.37 6.08 11.54
N ARG A 100 1.87 7.03 12.35
CA ARG A 100 0.98 6.72 13.47
C ARG A 100 -0.30 6.05 12.99
N PHE A 101 -0.92 6.54 11.92
CA PHE A 101 -2.12 5.91 11.37
C PHE A 101 -1.87 4.45 10.99
N ILE A 102 -0.81 4.15 10.23
CA ILE A 102 -0.47 2.78 9.81
C ILE A 102 -0.14 1.90 11.01
N LYS A 103 0.59 2.43 12.02
CA LYS A 103 0.83 1.72 13.28
C LYS A 103 -0.46 1.43 14.05
N THR A 104 -1.46 2.31 13.99
CA THR A 104 -2.78 2.04 14.56
C THR A 104 -3.47 0.90 13.82
N VAL A 105 -3.41 0.85 12.49
CA VAL A 105 -3.94 -0.29 11.71
C VAL A 105 -3.26 -1.61 12.13
N GLN A 106 -1.92 -1.59 12.27
CA GLN A 106 -1.16 -2.74 12.75
C GLN A 106 -1.56 -3.15 14.17
N LYS A 107 -1.73 -2.19 15.08
CA LYS A 107 -2.14 -2.42 16.48
C LYS A 107 -3.49 -3.14 16.56
N VAL A 108 -4.44 -2.72 15.73
CA VAL A 108 -5.76 -3.36 15.64
C VAL A 108 -5.68 -4.74 14.97
N GLY A 109 -4.60 -5.02 14.23
CA GLY A 109 -4.33 -6.33 13.61
C GLY A 109 -4.93 -6.49 12.22
N LEU A 110 -5.04 -5.38 11.48
CA LEU A 110 -5.40 -5.37 10.06
C LEU A 110 -4.15 -5.12 9.19
N TYR A 111 -4.23 -5.48 7.91
CA TYR A 111 -3.22 -5.11 6.92
C TYR A 111 -3.50 -3.72 6.31
N VAL A 112 -2.54 -3.23 5.54
CA VAL A 112 -2.63 -1.95 4.82
C VAL A 112 -2.36 -2.13 3.33
N HIS A 113 -3.21 -1.53 2.49
CA HIS A 113 -2.92 -1.22 1.10
C HIS A 113 -2.60 0.27 0.99
N LEU A 114 -1.32 0.61 0.81
CA LEU A 114 -0.85 1.98 0.81
C LEU A 114 -0.83 2.56 -0.62
N ARG A 115 -1.81 3.39 -0.95
CA ARG A 115 -1.95 3.97 -2.28
C ARG A 115 -1.17 5.27 -2.38
N ILE A 116 0.14 5.17 -2.64
CA ILE A 116 1.07 6.30 -2.55
C ILE A 116 0.77 7.38 -3.60
N GLY A 117 0.32 6.99 -4.80
CA GLY A 117 0.03 7.92 -5.89
C GLY A 117 1.30 8.33 -6.65
N PRO A 118 1.68 9.64 -6.70
CA PRO A 118 1.23 10.69 -5.81
C PRO A 118 0.07 11.53 -6.35
N TYR A 119 -0.33 11.33 -7.61
CA TYR A 119 -1.68 11.67 -8.02
C TYR A 119 -2.65 10.65 -7.42
N VAL A 120 -3.66 11.12 -6.70
CA VAL A 120 -4.61 10.27 -5.97
C VAL A 120 -6.06 10.50 -6.40
N CYS A 121 -6.33 11.55 -7.18
CA CYS A 121 -7.69 12.04 -7.46
C CYS A 121 -8.46 12.31 -6.15
N ALA A 122 -9.16 11.28 -5.66
CA ALA A 122 -9.76 11.16 -4.32
C ALA A 122 -10.74 12.26 -3.93
N GLU A 123 -11.27 13.04 -4.88
CA GLU A 123 -12.01 14.29 -4.58
C GLU A 123 -11.21 15.17 -3.61
N TRP A 124 -9.89 15.18 -3.78
CA TRP A 124 -8.94 15.90 -2.96
C TRP A 124 -8.39 17.10 -3.72
N ASN A 125 -8.04 18.16 -2.98
CA ASN A 125 -7.56 19.40 -3.58
C ASN A 125 -6.40 19.13 -4.55
N PHE A 126 -6.57 19.58 -5.79
CA PHE A 126 -5.61 19.44 -6.88
C PHE A 126 -5.14 17.99 -7.15
N GLY A 127 -5.98 17.00 -6.83
CA GLY A 127 -5.70 15.58 -7.05
C GLY A 127 -4.55 15.02 -6.21
N GLY A 128 -4.15 15.74 -5.14
CA GLY A 128 -3.02 15.39 -4.28
C GLY A 128 -1.74 16.16 -4.57
N PHE A 129 -1.60 16.81 -5.73
CA PHE A 129 -0.37 17.56 -6.05
C PHE A 129 -0.25 18.84 -5.23
N PRO A 130 0.95 19.18 -4.74
CA PRO A 130 1.19 20.50 -4.18
C PRO A 130 1.03 21.59 -5.25
N VAL A 131 0.38 22.70 -4.90
CA VAL A 131 0.13 23.80 -5.86
C VAL A 131 1.45 24.41 -6.36
N TRP A 132 2.48 24.48 -5.52
CA TRP A 132 3.80 24.99 -5.90
C TRP A 132 4.44 24.19 -7.05
N LEU A 133 4.10 22.90 -7.18
CA LEU A 133 4.67 22.03 -8.21
C LEU A 133 4.31 22.53 -9.62
N LYS A 134 3.12 23.14 -9.77
CA LYS A 134 2.66 23.73 -11.04
C LYS A 134 3.56 24.87 -11.53
N TYR A 135 4.32 25.51 -10.64
CA TYR A 135 5.16 26.65 -10.97
C TYR A 135 6.63 26.29 -11.15
N VAL A 136 6.98 24.99 -11.08
CA VAL A 136 8.31 24.51 -11.43
C VAL A 136 8.54 24.74 -12.94
N PRO A 137 9.66 25.38 -13.36
CA PRO A 137 9.92 25.63 -14.77
C PRO A 137 9.89 24.34 -15.62
N GLY A 138 9.13 24.37 -16.72
CA GLY A 138 9.03 23.24 -17.66
C GLY A 138 8.18 22.06 -17.19
N ILE A 139 7.45 22.20 -16.07
CA ILE A 139 6.63 21.13 -15.51
C ILE A 139 5.44 20.78 -16.41
N SER A 140 5.21 19.49 -16.62
CA SER A 140 3.98 18.95 -17.17
C SER A 140 3.61 17.70 -16.37
N PHE A 141 2.43 17.70 -15.79
CA PHE A 141 2.02 16.63 -14.88
C PHE A 141 1.66 15.36 -15.65
N ARG A 142 1.94 14.21 -15.01
CA ARG A 142 1.48 12.88 -15.43
C ARG A 142 1.76 12.59 -16.90
N THR A 143 3.00 12.83 -17.31
CA THR A 143 3.52 12.55 -18.64
C THR A 143 5.04 12.43 -18.56
N ASP A 144 5.67 11.91 -19.61
CA ASP A 144 7.13 11.84 -19.76
C ASP A 144 7.70 13.27 -19.75
N ASN A 145 8.17 13.71 -18.58
CA ASN A 145 8.53 15.08 -18.30
C ASN A 145 9.64 15.16 -17.26
N GLY A 146 10.80 15.68 -17.70
CA GLY A 146 12.02 15.74 -16.90
C GLY A 146 11.89 16.48 -15.55
N PRO A 147 11.07 17.51 -15.38
CA PRO A 147 10.80 18.10 -14.06
C PRO A 147 9.82 17.30 -13.18
N PHE A 148 8.80 16.67 -13.78
CA PHE A 148 7.74 15.99 -13.03
C PHE A 148 8.21 14.65 -12.46
N GLU A 149 8.93 13.87 -13.26
CA GLU A 149 9.40 12.54 -12.87
C GLU A 149 10.31 12.57 -11.62
N PRO A 150 11.35 13.42 -11.51
CA PRO A 150 12.15 13.52 -10.30
C PRO A 150 11.36 14.01 -9.09
N ALA A 151 10.38 14.91 -9.28
CA ALA A 151 9.56 15.40 -8.18
C ALA A 151 8.66 14.28 -7.62
N MET A 152 7.97 13.56 -8.51
CA MET A 152 7.18 12.37 -8.15
C MET A 152 8.05 11.30 -7.51
N GLN A 153 9.20 10.98 -8.10
CA GLN A 153 10.14 10.01 -7.57
C GLN A 153 10.62 10.40 -6.17
N GLY A 154 11.00 11.67 -5.96
CA GLY A 154 11.48 12.16 -4.67
C GLY A 154 10.44 11.99 -3.56
N PHE A 155 9.17 12.34 -3.83
CA PHE A 155 8.11 12.15 -2.84
C PHE A 155 7.81 10.67 -2.60
N THR A 156 7.67 9.85 -3.65
CA THR A 156 7.42 8.41 -3.50
C THR A 156 8.56 7.71 -2.73
N GLN A 157 9.82 8.03 -3.06
CA GLN A 157 11.00 7.54 -2.34
C GLN A 157 10.98 7.93 -0.87
N LYS A 158 10.62 9.18 -0.56
CA LYS A 158 10.50 9.64 0.83
C LYS A 158 9.47 8.80 1.60
N ILE A 159 8.28 8.60 1.04
CA ILE A 159 7.23 7.81 1.67
C ILE A 159 7.68 6.37 1.88
N VAL A 160 8.23 5.72 0.85
CA VAL A 160 8.74 4.35 0.97
C VAL A 160 9.85 4.25 2.02
N GLN A 161 10.79 5.18 2.05
CA GLN A 161 11.88 5.16 3.03
C GLN A 161 11.34 5.35 4.45
N MET A 162 10.39 6.27 4.67
CA MET A 162 9.74 6.43 5.97
C MET A 162 9.04 5.14 6.44
N MET A 163 8.36 4.43 5.53
CA MET A 163 7.74 3.14 5.86
C MET A 163 8.78 2.07 6.17
N LYS A 164 9.91 2.04 5.44
CA LYS A 164 11.02 1.10 5.66
C LYS A 164 11.72 1.33 7.00
N ASP A 165 12.00 2.59 7.33
CA ASP A 165 12.66 2.99 8.59
C ASP A 165 11.84 2.54 9.80
N GLU A 166 10.51 2.61 9.67
CA GLU A 166 9.54 2.18 10.68
C GLU A 166 9.14 0.70 10.58
N LYS A 167 9.75 -0.05 9.64
CA LYS A 167 9.49 -1.48 9.39
C LYS A 167 8.03 -1.80 9.12
N LEU A 168 7.35 -0.95 8.36
CA LEU A 168 5.90 -1.04 8.12
C LEU A 168 5.53 -1.90 6.91
N PHE A 169 6.48 -2.28 6.04
CA PHE A 169 6.20 -3.31 5.03
C PHE A 169 6.10 -4.69 5.66
N GLN A 170 5.21 -5.54 5.14
CA GLN A 170 4.94 -6.85 5.72
C GLN A 170 6.18 -7.74 5.76
N THR A 171 7.05 -7.66 4.76
CA THR A 171 8.35 -8.35 4.75
C THR A 171 9.29 -7.96 5.89
N GLN A 172 9.02 -6.84 6.55
CA GLN A 172 9.74 -6.35 7.72
C GLN A 172 8.96 -6.58 9.04
N GLY A 173 7.80 -7.25 8.98
CA GLY A 173 6.87 -7.47 10.10
C GLY A 173 5.77 -6.43 10.25
N GLY A 174 5.65 -5.50 9.30
CA GLY A 174 4.64 -4.43 9.30
C GLY A 174 3.29 -4.83 8.69
N PRO A 175 2.30 -3.92 8.64
CA PRO A 175 0.98 -4.24 8.10
C PRO A 175 0.87 -4.03 6.57
N ILE A 176 1.80 -3.32 5.91
CA ILE A 176 1.63 -2.94 4.51
C ILE A 176 1.90 -4.14 3.60
N ILE A 177 0.87 -4.60 2.89
CA ILE A 177 0.92 -5.77 1.99
C ILE A 177 0.83 -5.41 0.51
N LEU A 178 0.42 -4.18 0.19
CA LEU A 178 0.31 -3.68 -1.17
C LEU A 178 0.70 -2.21 -1.20
N SER A 179 1.29 -1.78 -2.31
CA SER A 179 1.49 -0.36 -2.61
C SER A 179 0.90 -0.01 -3.98
N GLN A 180 0.31 1.18 -4.13
CA GLN A 180 -0.14 1.66 -5.44
C GLN A 180 0.73 2.83 -5.91
N ILE A 181 1.17 2.77 -7.18
CA ILE A 181 1.78 3.89 -7.88
C ILE A 181 0.77 4.45 -8.89
N GLU A 182 0.75 5.78 -9.08
CA GLU A 182 -0.26 6.47 -9.88
C GLU A 182 -1.71 6.18 -9.43
N ASN A 183 -2.69 6.73 -10.14
CA ASN A 183 -4.10 6.43 -9.95
C ASN A 183 -4.93 6.67 -11.23
N GLU A 184 -5.53 5.60 -11.76
CA GLU A 184 -6.41 5.65 -12.94
C GLU A 184 -5.75 6.35 -14.15
N TYR A 185 -4.55 5.92 -14.50
CA TYR A 185 -3.76 6.59 -15.54
C TYR A 185 -4.03 6.05 -16.96
N GLY A 186 -4.51 4.82 -17.14
CA GLY A 186 -4.60 4.18 -18.46
C GLY A 186 -5.41 4.95 -19.51
N GLY A 187 -6.46 5.65 -19.09
CA GLY A 187 -7.21 6.56 -19.99
C GLY A 187 -6.35 7.73 -20.49
N GLU A 188 -5.53 8.29 -19.60
CA GLU A 188 -4.61 9.38 -19.89
C GLU A 188 -3.39 8.90 -20.69
N SER A 189 -2.84 7.72 -20.35
CA SER A 189 -1.78 7.05 -21.11
C SER A 189 -2.14 6.95 -22.59
N ARG A 190 -3.33 6.40 -22.89
CA ARG A 190 -3.86 6.30 -24.26
C ARG A 190 -4.03 7.64 -24.95
N ARG A 191 -4.46 8.67 -24.23
CA ARG A 191 -4.65 10.02 -24.77
C ARG A 191 -3.33 10.68 -25.14
N LEU A 192 -2.28 10.44 -24.36
CA LEU A 192 -0.95 11.01 -24.55
C LEU A 192 -0.05 10.17 -25.49
N GLY A 193 -0.50 8.95 -25.85
CA GLY A 193 0.23 8.06 -26.76
C GLY A 193 1.60 7.67 -26.20
N ALA A 194 2.66 7.78 -27.02
CA ALA A 194 4.01 7.37 -26.63
C ALA A 194 4.51 8.04 -25.34
N SER A 195 4.20 9.32 -25.14
CA SER A 195 4.58 10.07 -23.93
C SER A 195 3.87 9.52 -22.68
N GLY A 196 2.63 9.05 -22.84
CA GLY A 196 1.89 8.40 -21.78
C GLY A 196 2.47 7.05 -21.41
N GLN A 197 2.77 6.24 -22.43
CA GLN A 197 3.37 4.92 -22.26
C GLN A 197 4.77 4.98 -21.64
N ASN A 198 5.60 5.92 -22.07
CA ASN A 198 6.95 6.11 -21.50
C ASN A 198 6.86 6.41 -20.02
N TYR A 199 5.95 7.32 -19.63
CA TYR A 199 5.75 7.68 -18.24
C TYR A 199 5.21 6.53 -17.39
N VAL A 200 4.21 5.77 -17.86
CA VAL A 200 3.66 4.67 -17.06
C VAL A 200 4.70 3.56 -16.86
N ASN A 201 5.50 3.27 -17.90
CA ASN A 201 6.62 2.34 -17.82
C ASN A 201 7.69 2.83 -16.85
N TRP A 202 8.03 4.11 -16.89
CA TRP A 202 8.95 4.73 -15.95
C TRP A 202 8.41 4.66 -14.52
N ALA A 203 7.14 4.99 -14.29
CA ALA A 203 6.52 5.02 -12.96
C ALA A 203 6.50 3.62 -12.33
N ALA A 204 6.09 2.60 -13.11
CA ALA A 204 6.12 1.20 -12.69
C ALA A 204 7.54 0.74 -12.33
N LYS A 205 8.51 1.00 -13.22
CA LYS A 205 9.92 0.64 -12.99
C LYS A 205 10.51 1.36 -11.77
N MET A 206 10.21 2.64 -11.60
CA MET A 206 10.66 3.45 -10.47
C MET A 206 10.11 2.86 -9.17
N ALA A 207 8.81 2.60 -9.10
CA ALA A 207 8.14 2.07 -7.91
C ALA A 207 8.66 0.68 -7.52
N VAL A 208 8.75 -0.25 -8.48
CA VAL A 208 9.30 -1.60 -8.27
C VAL A 208 10.75 -1.53 -7.82
N GLY A 209 11.54 -0.61 -8.41
CA GLY A 209 12.94 -0.37 -8.04
C GLY A 209 13.14 0.19 -6.63
N LEU A 210 12.09 0.62 -5.94
CA LEU A 210 12.16 1.01 -4.52
C LEU A 210 12.24 -0.18 -3.57
N ASP A 211 12.06 -1.41 -4.07
CA ASP A 211 12.27 -2.67 -3.35
C ASP A 211 11.55 -2.71 -1.99
N THR A 212 10.24 -2.47 -2.01
CA THR A 212 9.37 -2.50 -0.82
C THR A 212 9.20 -3.91 -0.24
N GLY A 213 9.54 -4.95 -1.02
CA GLY A 213 9.31 -6.35 -0.69
C GLY A 213 7.84 -6.80 -0.80
N VAL A 214 6.93 -5.92 -1.19
CA VAL A 214 5.49 -6.24 -1.39
C VAL A 214 5.03 -5.85 -2.79
N PRO A 215 3.98 -6.48 -3.35
CA PRO A 215 3.52 -6.20 -4.70
C PRO A 215 3.06 -4.74 -4.88
N TRP A 216 3.28 -4.25 -6.10
CA TRP A 216 2.77 -2.96 -6.56
C TRP A 216 1.51 -3.14 -7.40
N VAL A 217 0.60 -2.16 -7.31
CA VAL A 217 -0.68 -2.14 -8.02
C VAL A 217 -0.83 -0.86 -8.83
N MET A 218 -1.53 -0.93 -9.96
CA MET A 218 -2.04 0.23 -10.69
C MET A 218 -3.53 0.02 -11.03
N CYS A 219 -4.40 0.90 -10.56
CA CYS A 219 -5.83 0.80 -10.83
C CYS A 219 -6.20 1.46 -12.16
N LYS A 220 -7.10 0.83 -12.92
CA LYS A 220 -7.49 1.20 -14.30
C LYS A 220 -6.30 1.38 -15.26
N GLU A 221 -5.29 0.53 -15.10
CA GLU A 221 -4.14 0.43 -15.99
C GLU A 221 -4.16 -0.95 -16.65
N GLU A 222 -4.82 -1.08 -17.80
CA GLU A 222 -5.03 -2.38 -18.45
C GLU A 222 -3.72 -3.04 -18.88
N ASP A 223 -2.70 -2.25 -19.19
CA ASP A 223 -1.36 -2.62 -19.64
C ASP A 223 -0.28 -2.31 -18.59
N ALA A 224 -0.61 -2.47 -17.31
CA ALA A 224 0.33 -2.30 -16.21
C ALA A 224 1.61 -3.14 -16.44
N PRO A 225 2.81 -2.54 -16.44
CA PRO A 225 4.04 -3.29 -16.70
C PRO A 225 4.36 -4.28 -15.59
N ASP A 226 4.74 -5.52 -15.95
CA ASP A 226 5.20 -6.52 -14.98
C ASP A 226 6.33 -5.97 -14.08
N PRO A 227 6.35 -6.30 -12.77
CA PRO A 227 5.43 -7.18 -12.03
C PRO A 227 4.24 -6.43 -11.37
N VAL A 228 3.82 -5.28 -11.91
CA VAL A 228 2.76 -4.48 -11.30
C VAL A 228 1.38 -5.09 -11.62
N ILE A 229 0.56 -5.28 -10.59
CA ILE A 229 -0.77 -5.87 -10.73
C ILE A 229 -1.75 -4.79 -11.20
N ASN A 230 -2.46 -5.03 -12.29
CA ASN A 230 -3.57 -4.16 -12.69
C ASN A 230 -4.81 -4.40 -11.82
N ALA A 231 -5.54 -3.34 -11.49
CA ALA A 231 -6.77 -3.42 -10.68
C ALA A 231 -7.95 -2.67 -11.30
N CYS A 232 -9.17 -3.07 -10.93
CA CYS A 232 -10.40 -2.45 -11.41
C CYS A 232 -11.02 -1.53 -10.36
N ASN A 233 -11.58 -0.41 -10.81
CA ASN A 233 -12.43 0.47 -10.00
C ASN A 233 -13.78 0.67 -10.71
N GLY A 234 -14.87 0.60 -9.97
CA GLY A 234 -16.21 0.86 -10.50
C GLY A 234 -17.29 0.38 -9.55
N PHE A 235 -18.56 0.59 -9.92
CA PHE A 235 -19.68 -0.05 -9.22
C PHE A 235 -19.66 -1.57 -9.35
N TYR A 236 -19.16 -2.07 -10.48
CA TYR A 236 -19.06 -3.49 -10.81
C TYR A 236 -17.71 -3.76 -11.48
N CYS A 237 -17.04 -4.84 -11.06
CA CYS A 237 -15.75 -5.31 -11.57
C CYS A 237 -15.73 -6.84 -11.76
N ASP A 238 -16.90 -7.49 -11.78
CA ASP A 238 -17.05 -8.95 -11.87
C ASP A 238 -16.59 -9.52 -13.22
N ALA A 239 -16.61 -8.71 -14.28
CA ALA A 239 -16.11 -9.08 -15.61
C ALA A 239 -14.63 -8.73 -15.84
N PHE A 240 -13.95 -8.12 -14.86
CA PHE A 240 -12.54 -7.74 -14.99
C PHE A 240 -11.63 -8.96 -14.90
N THR A 241 -10.56 -8.96 -15.70
CA THR A 241 -9.52 -9.98 -15.68
C THR A 241 -8.15 -9.35 -15.43
N LEU A 242 -7.40 -9.92 -14.49
CA LEU A 242 -6.00 -9.59 -14.30
C LEU A 242 -5.21 -9.89 -15.58
N GLN A 243 -4.25 -9.02 -15.91
CA GLN A 243 -3.25 -9.34 -16.91
C GLN A 243 -2.29 -10.39 -16.32
N ALA A 244 -1.95 -11.42 -17.11
CA ALA A 244 -1.27 -12.64 -16.67
C ALA A 244 0.14 -12.76 -17.25
#